data_AF-A0A931HHW0-F1
#
_entry.id   AF-A0A931HHW0-F1
#
_cell.length_a   1.000
_cell.length_b   1.000
_cell.length_c   1.000
_cell.angle_alpha   90.00
_cell.angle_beta   90.00
_cell.angle_gamma   90.00
#
_symmetry.space_group_name_H-M   'P 1'
#
loop_
_entity.id
_entity.type
_entity.pdbx_description
1 polymer ?
#
loop_
_entity_poly.entity_id
_entity_poly.type
_entity_poly.pdbx_seq_one_letter_code
_entity_poly.pdbx_strand_id
1 'polypeptide(L)'
;EAQRLLDELAAEGKPLNFTLSMYPSGRALGEAIQTQLSTLNNITVNVRTIDFAQVGQILGQMDYDVITNAVVFAGDPEPRLWFGLHGDSAGNYSGIKDPQMDAALSRALASRDEGERESAYEVVQRRLVELNPIIFYTRSAPGFVASGNVGGIRQYGMGSILPEELWINNTD
;
A
#
# COMPACT_ATOMS: atom_id res chain seq x y z
N GLU A 1 -11.75 22.46 1.54
CA GLU A 1 -10.48 22.33 0.81
C GLU A 1 -10.56 21.39 -0.39
N ALA A 2 -10.92 20.11 -0.24
CA ALA A 2 -11.01 19.17 -1.38
C ALA A 2 -11.89 19.69 -2.55
N GLN A 3 -13.08 20.22 -2.28
CA GLN A 3 -13.94 20.78 -3.33
C GLN A 3 -13.27 21.93 -4.10
N ARG A 4 -12.55 22.82 -3.40
CA ARG A 4 -11.85 23.96 -4.02
C ARG A 4 -10.82 23.47 -5.05
N LEU A 5 -10.04 22.45 -4.70
CA LEU A 5 -9.04 21.86 -5.60
C LEU A 5 -9.68 21.17 -6.82
N LEU A 6 -10.82 20.49 -6.62
CA LEU A 6 -11.58 19.89 -7.73
C LEU A 6 -12.15 20.94 -8.69
N ASP A 7 -12.64 22.05 -8.16
CA ASP A 7 -13.17 23.17 -8.96
C ASP A 7 -12.06 23.85 -9.76
N GLU A 8 -10.86 24.02 -9.18
CA GLU A 8 -9.68 24.53 -9.89
C GLU A 8 -9.28 23.63 -11.06
N LEU A 9 -9.20 22.32 -10.83
CA LEU A 9 -8.88 21.36 -11.88
C LEU A 9 -9.95 21.32 -12.99
N ALA A 10 -11.22 21.45 -12.62
CA ALA A 10 -12.32 21.54 -13.57
C ALA A 10 -12.31 22.83 -14.38
N ALA A 11 -11.92 23.95 -13.77
CA ALA A 11 -11.75 25.24 -14.45
C ALA A 11 -10.62 25.19 -15.50
N GLU A 12 -9.61 24.34 -15.31
CA GLU A 12 -8.61 24.01 -16.33
C GLU A 12 -9.13 23.06 -17.44
N GLY A 13 -10.40 22.67 -17.39
CA GLY A 13 -11.01 21.74 -18.33
C GLY A 13 -10.73 20.26 -18.04
N LYS A 14 -10.28 19.93 -16.82
CA LYS A 14 -9.87 18.57 -16.41
C LYS A 14 -10.66 18.07 -15.21
N PRO A 15 -11.99 17.94 -15.25
CA PRO A 15 -12.72 17.32 -14.14
C PRO A 15 -12.14 15.94 -13.83
N LEU A 16 -12.02 15.61 -12.55
CA LEU A 16 -11.31 14.40 -12.12
C LEU A 16 -12.16 13.16 -12.43
N ASN A 17 -11.60 12.21 -13.18
CA ASN A 17 -12.25 10.93 -13.44
C ASN A 17 -11.21 9.81 -13.30
N PHE A 18 -11.47 8.85 -12.40
CA PHE A 18 -10.55 7.74 -12.17
C PHE A 18 -11.27 6.47 -11.73
N THR A 19 -10.56 5.35 -11.81
CA THR A 19 -11.02 4.01 -11.45
C THR A 19 -10.22 3.45 -10.29
N LEU A 20 -10.91 3.12 -9.20
CA LEU A 20 -10.41 2.31 -8.10
C LEU A 20 -10.38 0.83 -8.52
N SER A 21 -9.19 0.26 -8.68
CA SER A 21 -8.98 -1.15 -8.95
C SER A 21 -8.83 -1.91 -7.62
N MET A 22 -9.85 -2.68 -7.27
CA MET A 22 -9.98 -3.37 -5.98
C MET A 22 -9.94 -4.89 -6.17
N TYR A 23 -9.27 -5.60 -5.26
CA TYR A 23 -9.47 -7.06 -5.15
C TYR A 23 -10.91 -7.37 -4.70
N PRO A 24 -11.42 -8.61 -4.94
CA PRO A 24 -12.78 -8.98 -4.53
C PRO A 24 -13.08 -8.71 -3.06
N SER A 25 -12.11 -8.95 -2.17
CA SER A 25 -12.21 -8.67 -0.73
C SER A 25 -12.27 -7.17 -0.38
N GLY A 26 -11.79 -6.30 -1.26
CA GLY A 26 -11.76 -4.84 -1.07
C GLY A 26 -12.93 -4.10 -1.71
N ARG A 27 -13.83 -4.78 -2.44
CA ARG A 27 -14.90 -4.12 -3.21
C ARG A 27 -15.78 -3.20 -2.37
N ALA A 28 -16.20 -3.66 -1.19
CA ALA A 28 -17.04 -2.87 -0.28
C ALA A 28 -16.36 -1.56 0.16
N LEU A 29 -15.03 -1.57 0.36
CA LEU A 29 -14.27 -0.35 0.65
C LEU A 29 -14.28 0.60 -0.55
N GLY A 30 -14.09 0.07 -1.77
CA GLY A 30 -14.13 0.87 -2.99
C GLY A 30 -15.49 1.55 -3.20
N GLU A 31 -16.59 0.82 -2.99
CA GLU A 31 -17.96 1.34 -3.07
C GLU A 31 -18.23 2.40 -1.97
N ALA A 32 -17.68 2.20 -0.77
CA ALA A 32 -17.77 3.19 0.31
C ALA A 32 -17.01 4.48 -0.03
N ILE A 33 -15.80 4.38 -0.61
CA ILE A 33 -15.03 5.54 -1.08
C ILE A 33 -15.78 6.27 -2.20
N GLN A 34 -16.27 5.53 -3.20
CA GLN A 34 -17.07 6.07 -4.30
C GLN A 34 -18.29 6.83 -3.77
N THR A 35 -19.00 6.27 -2.79
CA THR A 35 -20.18 6.89 -2.16
C THR A 35 -19.82 8.16 -1.39
N GLN A 36 -18.69 8.17 -0.67
CA GLN A 36 -18.25 9.38 0.04
C GLN A 36 -17.89 10.50 -0.95
N LEU A 37 -17.17 10.16 -2.01
CA LEU A 37 -16.68 11.13 -3.00
C LEU A 37 -17.77 11.61 -3.96
N SER A 38 -18.86 10.87 -4.15
CA SER A 38 -19.98 11.28 -5.02
C SER A 38 -20.74 12.50 -4.49
N THR A 39 -20.52 12.90 -3.24
CA THR A 39 -21.07 14.12 -2.65
C THR A 39 -20.38 15.39 -3.14
N LEU A 40 -19.22 15.26 -3.80
CA LEU A 40 -18.43 16.36 -4.34
C LEU A 40 -18.75 16.59 -5.82
N ASN A 41 -18.59 17.82 -6.28
CA ASN A 41 -18.72 18.16 -7.69
C ASN A 41 -17.38 17.98 -8.42
N ASN A 42 -17.43 17.84 -9.75
CA ASN A 42 -16.26 17.77 -10.63
C ASN A 42 -15.35 16.55 -10.41
N ILE A 43 -15.93 15.46 -9.89
CA ILE A 43 -15.27 14.18 -9.67
C ILE A 43 -16.18 13.02 -10.07
N THR A 44 -15.62 12.05 -10.79
CA THR A 44 -16.25 10.75 -11.09
C THR A 44 -15.31 9.65 -10.61
N VAL A 45 -15.82 8.77 -9.75
CA VAL A 45 -15.08 7.62 -9.23
C VAL A 45 -15.74 6.35 -9.72
N ASN A 46 -14.97 5.48 -10.37
CA ASN A 46 -15.42 4.15 -10.79
C ASN A 46 -14.77 3.08 -9.92
N VAL A 47 -15.41 1.92 -9.78
CA VAL A 47 -14.85 0.77 -9.06
C VAL A 47 -14.76 -0.41 -10.02
N ARG A 48 -13.54 -0.93 -10.21
CA ARG A 48 -13.26 -2.13 -11.00
C ARG A 48 -12.76 -3.22 -10.06
N THR A 49 -13.38 -4.40 -10.10
CA THR A 49 -12.82 -5.57 -9.41
C THR A 49 -11.76 -6.22 -10.30
N ILE A 50 -10.59 -6.53 -9.75
CA ILE A 50 -9.47 -7.18 -10.45
C ILE A 50 -9.22 -8.60 -9.93
N ASP A 51 -8.82 -9.51 -10.81
CA ASP A 51 -8.47 -10.90 -10.47
C ASP A 51 -7.00 -11.02 -10.04
N PHE A 52 -6.73 -11.83 -9.02
CA PHE A 52 -5.36 -12.11 -8.56
C PHE A 52 -4.48 -12.73 -9.65
N ALA A 53 -5.05 -13.55 -10.55
CA ALA A 53 -4.33 -14.14 -11.67
C ALA A 53 -3.84 -13.09 -12.69
N GLN A 54 -4.50 -11.93 -12.75
CA GLN A 54 -4.18 -10.85 -13.70
C GLN A 54 -3.34 -9.74 -13.07
N VAL A 55 -3.22 -9.69 -11.74
CA VAL A 55 -2.58 -8.57 -11.03
C VAL A 55 -1.14 -8.32 -11.48
N GLY A 56 -0.36 -9.39 -11.75
CA GLY A 56 1.01 -9.26 -12.21
C GLY A 56 1.12 -8.50 -13.54
N GLN A 57 0.21 -8.77 -14.48
CA GLN A 57 0.13 -8.05 -15.75
C GLN A 57 -0.31 -6.59 -15.54
N ILE A 58 -1.37 -6.38 -14.74
CA ILE A 58 -1.91 -5.04 -14.43
C ILE A 58 -0.82 -4.15 -13.81
N LEU A 59 -0.08 -4.67 -12.84
CA LEU A 59 1.03 -3.97 -12.18
C LEU A 59 2.19 -3.71 -13.13
N GLY A 60 2.62 -4.72 -13.88
CA GLY A 60 3.74 -4.59 -14.82
C GLY A 60 3.47 -3.66 -16.01
N GLN A 61 2.20 -3.50 -16.41
CA GLN A 61 1.78 -2.58 -17.47
C GLN A 61 1.30 -1.22 -16.94
N MET A 62 1.23 -1.06 -15.61
CA MET A 62 0.62 0.10 -14.95
C MET A 62 -0.80 0.41 -15.47
N ASP A 63 -1.61 -0.63 -15.74
CA ASP A 63 -2.98 -0.50 -16.27
C ASP A 63 -4.00 -0.20 -15.16
N TYR A 64 -3.87 0.95 -14.50
CA TYR A 64 -4.77 1.43 -13.45
C TYR A 64 -4.57 2.93 -13.20
N ASP A 65 -5.63 3.59 -12.73
CA ASP A 65 -5.50 4.93 -12.14
C ASP A 65 -5.12 4.81 -10.66
N VAL A 66 -5.81 3.92 -9.93
CA VAL A 66 -5.57 3.59 -8.53
C VAL A 66 -5.70 2.09 -8.33
N ILE A 67 -4.75 1.48 -7.61
CA ILE A 67 -4.79 0.07 -7.24
C ILE A 67 -4.49 -0.08 -5.74
N THR A 68 -5.21 -0.97 -5.07
CA THR A 68 -4.88 -1.32 -3.69
C THR A 68 -3.68 -2.24 -3.64
N ASN A 69 -2.73 -1.95 -2.77
CA ASN A 69 -1.60 -2.82 -2.48
C ASN A 69 -1.29 -2.81 -0.98
N ALA A 70 -0.50 -3.77 -0.52
CA ALA A 70 0.00 -3.82 0.85
C ALA A 70 1.53 -3.84 0.87
N VAL A 71 2.11 -3.20 1.89
CA VAL A 71 3.53 -3.29 2.20
C VAL A 71 3.71 -3.95 3.56
N VAL A 72 4.66 -4.89 3.64
CA VAL A 72 4.98 -5.63 4.86
C VAL A 72 6.47 -5.46 5.13
N PHE A 73 6.81 -5.00 6.33
CA PHE A 73 8.18 -4.83 6.81
C PHE A 73 8.53 -5.93 7.80
N ALA A 74 9.77 -6.44 7.74
CA ALA A 74 10.25 -7.54 8.56
C ALA A 74 11.41 -7.07 9.47
N GLY A 75 11.12 -6.11 10.34
CA GLY A 75 12.08 -5.48 11.25
C GLY A 75 12.90 -4.36 10.60
N ASP A 76 13.45 -4.61 9.41
CA ASP A 76 14.12 -3.58 8.61
C ASP A 76 13.18 -3.05 7.50
N PRO A 77 13.17 -1.72 7.25
CA PRO A 77 12.41 -1.14 6.12
C PRO A 77 12.96 -1.56 4.74
N GLU A 78 14.22 -1.93 4.63
CA GLU A 78 14.85 -2.38 3.40
C GLU A 78 14.76 -3.90 3.19
N PRO A 79 14.77 -4.35 1.92
CA PRO A 79 14.76 -3.56 0.68
C PRO A 79 13.36 -3.10 0.25
N ARG A 80 12.36 -3.16 1.15
CA ARG A 80 10.95 -2.96 0.80
C ARG A 80 10.63 -1.50 0.47
N LEU A 81 11.19 -0.53 1.19
CA LEU A 81 11.04 0.89 0.84
C LEU A 81 11.67 1.20 -0.51
N TRP A 82 12.92 0.79 -0.75
CA TRP A 82 13.57 0.98 -2.04
C TRP A 82 12.75 0.36 -3.17
N PHE A 83 12.32 -0.91 -3.02
CA PHE A 83 11.54 -1.60 -4.03
C PHE A 83 10.21 -0.90 -4.35
N GLY A 84 9.53 -0.33 -3.35
CA GLY A 84 8.21 0.28 -3.55
C GLY A 84 8.23 1.72 -4.03
N LEU A 85 9.33 2.45 -3.83
CA LEU A 85 9.36 3.92 -3.98
C LEU A 85 10.47 4.45 -4.88
N HIS A 86 11.53 3.68 -5.14
CA HIS A 86 12.61 4.15 -6.00
C HIS A 86 12.14 4.23 -7.47
N GLY A 87 12.46 5.32 -8.16
CA GLY A 87 12.00 5.61 -9.52
C GLY A 87 12.34 4.54 -10.56
N ASP A 88 13.49 3.87 -10.39
CA ASP A 88 13.97 2.79 -11.26
C ASP A 88 13.46 1.39 -10.87
N SER A 89 12.70 1.26 -9.78
CA SER A 89 12.21 -0.04 -9.32
C SER A 89 10.99 -0.49 -10.11
N ALA A 90 10.99 -1.74 -10.58
CA ALA A 90 9.80 -2.40 -11.13
C ALA A 90 8.67 -2.57 -10.09
N GLY A 91 8.97 -2.43 -8.80
CA GLY A 91 8.00 -2.44 -7.70
C GLY A 91 7.35 -1.08 -7.41
N ASN A 92 7.76 -0.02 -8.10
CA ASN A 92 7.20 1.31 -7.93
C ASN A 92 5.85 1.44 -8.67
N TYR A 93 4.82 0.88 -8.05
CA TYR A 93 3.45 0.90 -8.58
C TYR A 93 2.78 2.28 -8.45
N SER A 94 3.39 3.25 -7.76
CA SER A 94 2.89 4.62 -7.79
C SER A 94 3.37 5.40 -9.02
N GLY A 95 4.42 4.93 -9.69
CA GLY A 95 5.08 5.64 -10.77
C GLY A 95 5.82 6.90 -10.33
N ILE A 96 6.02 7.12 -9.02
CA ILE A 96 6.72 8.29 -8.49
C ILE A 96 8.13 8.39 -9.07
N LYS A 97 8.53 9.60 -9.45
CA LYS A 97 9.89 9.92 -9.90
C LYS A 97 10.36 11.15 -9.15
N ASP A 98 11.18 10.96 -8.13
CA ASP A 98 11.69 12.04 -7.30
C ASP A 98 13.18 11.84 -6.99
N PRO A 99 14.08 12.62 -7.61
CA PRO A 99 15.52 12.44 -7.42
C PRO A 99 15.99 12.56 -5.96
N GLN A 100 15.28 13.34 -5.14
CA GLN A 100 15.61 13.48 -3.71
C GLN A 100 15.24 12.21 -2.93
N MET A 101 14.06 11.65 -3.18
CA MET A 101 13.65 10.36 -2.63
C MET A 101 14.59 9.23 -3.08
N ASP A 102 14.92 9.17 -4.37
CA ASP A 102 15.82 8.15 -4.94
C ASP A 102 17.21 8.18 -4.30
N ALA A 103 17.78 9.39 -4.14
CA ALA A 103 19.07 9.58 -3.48
C ALA A 103 19.02 9.18 -2.00
N ALA A 104 17.93 9.51 -1.30
CA ALA A 104 17.75 9.16 0.10
C ALA A 104 17.60 7.64 0.31
N LEU A 105 16.78 6.98 -0.50
CA LEU A 105 16.63 5.52 -0.50
C LEU A 105 17.96 4.82 -0.79
N SER A 106 18.70 5.30 -1.80
CA SER A 106 20.03 4.74 -2.13
C SER A 106 21.04 4.91 -1.00
N ARG A 107 21.04 6.07 -0.33
CA ARG A 107 21.90 6.33 0.84
C ARG A 107 21.54 5.42 2.01
N ALA A 108 20.26 5.27 2.31
CA ALA A 108 19.78 4.42 3.40
C ALA A 108 20.14 2.94 3.17
N LEU A 109 20.03 2.47 1.92
CA LEU A 109 20.36 1.09 1.54
C LEU A 109 21.86 0.80 1.61
N ALA A 110 22.71 1.80 1.32
CA ALA A 110 24.17 1.63 1.30
C ALA A 110 24.85 1.80 2.67
N SER A 111 24.24 2.54 3.60
CA SER A 111 24.85 2.85 4.89
C SER A 111 24.66 1.74 5.93
N ARG A 112 25.66 1.60 6.81
CA ARG A 112 25.60 0.75 8.02
C ARG A 112 25.46 1.58 9.30
N ASP A 113 25.52 2.90 9.20
CA ASP A 113 25.33 3.80 10.33
C ASP A 113 23.84 4.07 10.53
N GLU A 114 23.36 3.84 11.75
CA GLU A 114 21.92 3.96 12.06
C GLU A 114 21.43 5.40 11.93
N GLY A 115 22.24 6.41 12.32
CA GLY A 115 21.88 7.81 12.22
C GLY A 115 21.83 8.30 10.77
N GLU A 116 22.74 7.85 9.91
CA GLU A 116 22.68 8.12 8.49
C GLU A 116 21.42 7.52 7.84
N ARG A 117 21.04 6.30 8.23
CA ARG A 117 19.81 5.65 7.77
C ARG A 117 18.57 6.41 8.23
N GLU A 118 18.49 6.78 9.51
CA GLU A 118 17.37 7.53 10.07
C GLU A 118 17.16 8.86 9.33
N SER A 119 18.23 9.67 9.20
CA SER A 119 18.16 10.94 8.48
C SER A 119 17.78 10.78 7.01
N ALA A 120 18.11 9.66 6.38
CA ALA A 120 17.69 9.35 5.01
C ALA A 120 16.20 9.03 4.94
N TYR A 121 15.68 8.23 5.88
CA TYR A 121 14.26 7.92 5.93
C TYR A 121 13.40 9.13 6.28
N GLU A 122 13.89 10.09 7.05
CA GLU A 122 13.20 11.37 7.25
C GLU A 122 13.00 12.14 5.93
N VAL A 123 14.01 12.13 5.05
CA VAL A 123 13.87 12.71 3.71
C VAL A 123 12.80 11.96 2.93
N VAL A 124 12.85 10.62 2.90
CA VAL A 124 11.85 9.80 2.19
C VAL A 124 10.44 10.09 2.69
N GLN A 125 10.23 10.12 4.01
CA GLN A 125 8.92 10.41 4.62
C GLN A 125 8.42 11.81 4.27
N ARG A 126 9.28 12.83 4.32
CA ARG A 126 8.91 14.19 3.91
C ARG A 126 8.49 14.23 2.44
N ARG A 127 9.26 13.61 1.55
CA ARG A 127 8.95 13.55 0.12
C ARG A 127 7.64 12.79 -0.15
N LEU A 128 7.36 11.71 0.59
CA LEU A 128 6.10 10.99 0.51
C LEU A 128 4.90 11.87 0.87
N VAL A 129 5.00 12.67 1.93
CA VAL A 129 3.93 13.58 2.35
C VAL A 129 3.73 14.72 1.35
N GLU A 130 4.82 15.29 0.84
CA GLU A 130 4.79 16.41 -0.12
C GLU A 130 4.24 16.00 -1.49
N LEU A 131 4.58 14.81 -1.97
CA LEU A 131 4.19 14.31 -3.29
C LEU A 131 2.87 13.52 -3.25
N ASN A 132 2.52 12.96 -2.09
CA ASN A 132 1.33 12.15 -1.84
C ASN A 132 1.05 11.06 -2.92
N PRO A 133 2.05 10.24 -3.31
CA PRO A 133 1.89 9.24 -4.36
C PRO A 133 1.08 8.01 -3.90
N ILE A 134 0.93 7.83 -2.58
CA ILE A 134 0.32 6.66 -1.95
C ILE A 134 -0.50 7.15 -0.75
N ILE A 135 -1.73 6.63 -0.61
CA ILE A 135 -2.60 6.91 0.54
C ILE A 135 -2.62 5.69 1.46
N PHE A 136 -2.03 5.83 2.65
CA PHE A 136 -2.14 4.83 3.71
C PHE A 136 -3.47 4.98 4.45
N TYR A 137 -4.34 3.96 4.39
CA TYR A 137 -5.69 4.01 4.98
C TYR A 137 -5.93 2.96 6.08
N THR A 138 -5.06 1.96 6.22
CA THR A 138 -5.20 0.94 7.27
C THR A 138 -3.85 0.37 7.68
N ARG A 139 -3.75 -0.06 8.94
CA ARG A 139 -2.66 -0.90 9.43
C ARG A 139 -3.24 -2.25 9.85
N SER A 140 -2.90 -3.29 9.11
CA SER A 140 -3.39 -4.65 9.39
C SER A 140 -2.90 -5.15 10.75
N ALA A 141 -3.82 -5.74 11.51
CA ALA A 141 -3.54 -6.46 12.75
C ALA A 141 -3.91 -7.94 12.56
N PRO A 142 -2.98 -8.79 12.08
CA PRO A 142 -3.27 -10.19 11.83
C PRO A 142 -3.49 -10.94 13.15
N GLY A 143 -4.51 -11.80 13.18
CA GLY A 143 -4.83 -12.67 14.30
C GLY A 143 -5.24 -14.06 13.84
N PHE A 144 -5.30 -15.00 14.76
CA PHE A 144 -5.65 -16.40 14.48
C PHE A 144 -6.88 -16.83 15.28
N VAL A 145 -7.69 -17.68 14.66
CA VAL A 145 -8.79 -18.38 15.30
C VAL A 145 -8.56 -19.87 15.07
N ALA A 146 -8.62 -20.65 16.15
CA ALA A 146 -8.50 -22.10 16.10
C ALA A 146 -9.51 -22.73 17.05
N SER A 147 -9.84 -24.00 16.80
CA SER A 147 -10.67 -24.80 17.69
C SER A 147 -10.03 -24.92 19.08
N GLY A 148 -10.84 -25.06 20.13
CA GLY A 148 -10.35 -25.14 21.52
C GLY A 148 -9.43 -26.34 21.81
N ASN A 149 -9.39 -27.33 20.92
CA ASN A 149 -8.48 -28.47 21.00
C ASN A 149 -7.15 -28.27 20.26
N VAL A 150 -6.93 -27.14 19.59
CA VAL A 150 -5.66 -26.82 18.93
C VAL A 150 -4.80 -26.01 19.90
N GLY A 151 -3.62 -26.54 20.23
CA GLY A 151 -2.64 -25.86 21.06
C GLY A 151 -1.35 -25.54 20.30
N GLY A 152 -0.45 -24.83 20.98
CA GLY A 152 0.84 -24.46 20.40
C GLY A 152 0.78 -23.33 19.37
N ILE A 153 -0.29 -22.52 19.40
CA ILE A 153 -0.45 -21.38 18.51
C ILE A 153 0.50 -20.27 18.95
N ARG A 154 1.58 -20.12 18.20
CA ARG A 154 2.52 -19.00 18.35
C ARG A 154 2.62 -18.21 17.07
N GLN A 155 2.25 -16.93 17.15
CA GLN A 155 2.41 -15.99 16.06
C GLN A 155 3.90 -15.63 15.92
N TYR A 156 4.40 -15.79 14.70
CA TYR A 156 5.74 -15.41 14.28
C TYR A 156 5.64 -14.32 13.20
N GLY A 157 6.45 -13.27 13.33
CA GLY A 157 6.47 -12.13 12.42
C GLY A 157 5.09 -11.47 12.25
N MET A 158 4.75 -11.14 11.01
CA MET A 158 3.53 -10.41 10.64
C MET A 158 2.33 -11.35 10.33
N GLY A 159 2.14 -12.39 11.16
CA GLY A 159 0.96 -13.27 11.05
C GLY A 159 1.20 -14.65 10.45
N SER A 160 2.39 -15.22 10.60
CA SER A 160 2.60 -16.66 10.39
C SER A 160 2.43 -17.43 11.71
N ILE A 161 2.02 -18.70 11.62
CA ILE A 161 2.08 -19.64 12.75
C ILE A 161 3.29 -20.53 12.52
N LEU A 162 3.97 -20.95 13.59
CA LEU A 162 5.00 -21.97 13.54
C LEU A 162 4.34 -23.36 13.47
N PRO A 163 4.32 -24.05 12.31
CA PRO A 163 3.58 -25.31 12.19
C PRO A 163 4.16 -26.42 13.07
N GLU A 164 5.46 -26.34 13.36
CA GLU A 164 6.17 -27.26 14.26
C GLU A 164 5.77 -27.15 15.73
N GLU A 165 5.17 -26.03 16.14
CA GLU A 165 4.67 -25.86 17.52
C GLU A 165 3.22 -26.33 17.65
N LEU A 166 2.48 -26.52 16.55
CA LEU A 166 1.06 -26.87 16.56
C LEU A 166 0.81 -28.31 17.02
N TRP A 167 -0.23 -28.50 17.85
CA TRP A 167 -0.71 -29.81 18.25
C TRP A 167 -2.23 -29.83 18.43
N ILE A 168 -2.82 -31.03 18.38
CA ILE A 168 -4.26 -31.26 18.58
C ILE A 168 -4.45 -32.15 19.81
N ASN A 169 -5.30 -31.73 20.74
CA ASN A 169 -5.78 -32.60 21.80
C ASN A 169 -6.90 -33.51 21.26
N ASN A 170 -6.62 -34.80 21.15
CA ASN A 170 -7.64 -35.81 20.90
C ASN A 170 -8.19 -36.27 22.25
N THR A 171 -8.97 -35.41 22.90
CA THR A 171 -9.87 -35.86 23.96
C THR A 171 -11.21 -36.19 23.32
N ASP A 172 -11.49 -37.49 23.22
CA ASP A 172 -12.85 -38.03 23.00
C ASP A 172 -13.79 -37.66 24.16
#